data_AF-A0A1Q9V8W0-F1
#
_entry.id   AF-A0A1Q9V8W0-F1
#
_cell.length_a   1.000
_cell.length_b   1.000
_cell.length_c   1.000
_cell.angle_alpha   90.00
_cell.angle_beta   90.00
_cell.angle_gamma   90.00
#
_symmetry.space_group_name_H-M   'P 1'
#
loop_
_entity.id
_entity.type
_entity.pdbx_description
1 polymer ?
#
loop_
_entity_poly.entity_id
_entity_poly.type
_entity_poly.pdbx_seq_one_letter_code
_entity_poly.pdbx_strand_id
1 'polypeptide(L)'
;MAGTALACGLAPTAATAAPAPTHTTTAPASAQAISCETEMGSDPFYPGESASEIYDERYSQGAEIPHLDDDFTPQGLGHWADWDGSGTNLLLVTAYQDGADARIHGIEADSGEHVGSVAIAGAHVGGLAVVDDWAFVSGRGSDRIRKYDLDELGDALQAGGTPYLTQVGEAQEVPAASFLGTDGTTLYSGKFNDVDRDVMHAFSVAADGTLTQGTEYECR
;
A
#
# COMPACT_ATOMS: atom_id res chain seq x y z
N MET A 1 44.09 -54.40 38.57
CA MET A 1 43.25 -53.24 38.23
C MET A 1 42.82 -53.42 36.79
N ALA A 2 41.57 -53.82 36.56
CA ALA A 2 41.02 -54.07 35.24
C ALA A 2 40.22 -52.84 34.80
N GLY A 3 40.63 -52.21 33.71
CA GLY A 3 39.96 -51.05 33.13
C GLY A 3 38.85 -51.48 32.19
N THR A 4 37.62 -51.14 32.52
CA THR A 4 36.44 -51.31 31.68
C THR A 4 36.38 -50.19 30.64
N ALA A 5 36.52 -50.54 29.37
CA ALA A 5 36.28 -49.61 28.26
C ALA A 5 34.77 -49.53 27.99
N LEU A 6 34.21 -48.32 28.08
CA LEU A 6 32.81 -48.01 27.77
C LEU A 6 32.69 -47.76 26.26
N ALA A 7 32.08 -48.70 25.53
CA ALA A 7 31.73 -48.51 24.12
C ALA A 7 30.45 -47.67 24.02
N CYS A 8 30.56 -46.45 23.49
CA CYS A 8 29.42 -45.60 23.22
C CYS A 8 28.85 -45.96 21.84
N GLY A 9 27.72 -46.67 21.81
CA GLY A 9 27.01 -47.01 20.58
C GLY A 9 26.28 -45.81 20.01
N LEU A 10 26.58 -45.45 18.77
CA LEU A 10 25.78 -44.52 17.97
C LEU A 10 24.54 -45.27 17.47
N ALA A 11 23.36 -44.90 17.95
CA ALA A 11 22.10 -45.32 17.35
C ALA A 11 21.80 -44.44 16.13
N PRO A 12 21.46 -45.00 14.95
CA PRO A 12 20.98 -44.21 13.84
C PRO A 12 19.54 -43.73 14.13
N THR A 13 19.36 -42.44 14.34
CA THR A 13 18.04 -41.79 14.27
C THR A 13 17.58 -41.79 12.81
N ALA A 14 16.58 -42.60 12.49
CA ALA A 14 15.88 -42.53 11.22
C ALA A 14 15.14 -41.19 11.15
N ALA A 15 15.55 -40.32 10.22
CA ALA A 15 14.81 -39.11 9.89
C ALA A 15 13.52 -39.51 9.17
N THR A 16 12.38 -39.42 9.87
CA THR A 16 11.06 -39.45 9.25
C THR A 16 10.91 -38.19 8.40
N ALA A 17 10.97 -38.34 7.08
CA ALA A 17 10.61 -37.27 6.16
C ALA A 17 9.13 -36.92 6.38
N ALA A 18 8.88 -35.70 6.85
CA ALA A 18 7.53 -35.15 6.90
C ALA A 18 6.97 -35.07 5.46
N PRO A 19 5.71 -35.46 5.22
CA PRO A 19 5.10 -35.25 3.91
C PRO A 19 5.05 -33.76 3.60
N ALA A 20 5.49 -33.38 2.40
CA ALA A 20 5.35 -32.02 1.91
C ALA A 20 3.86 -31.63 1.86
N PRO A 21 3.49 -30.39 2.22
CA PRO A 21 2.11 -29.94 2.09
C PRO A 21 1.72 -29.97 0.61
N THR A 22 0.75 -30.83 0.29
CA THR A 22 0.07 -30.78 -1.00
C THR A 22 -0.84 -29.56 -1.00
N HIS A 23 -0.37 -28.47 -1.62
CA HIS A 23 -1.24 -27.37 -2.00
C HIS A 23 -2.23 -27.89 -3.05
N THR A 24 -3.47 -28.12 -2.65
CA THR A 24 -4.57 -28.27 -3.60
C THR A 24 -4.69 -26.95 -4.35
N THR A 25 -4.24 -26.94 -5.60
CA THR A 25 -4.52 -25.85 -6.53
C THR A 25 -6.02 -25.84 -6.79
N THR A 26 -6.74 -25.00 -6.05
CA THR A 26 -8.12 -24.67 -6.38
C THR A 26 -8.11 -24.11 -7.79
N ALA A 27 -8.84 -24.75 -8.70
CA ALA A 27 -9.06 -24.22 -10.04
C ALA A 27 -9.55 -22.76 -9.93
N PRO A 28 -9.14 -21.86 -10.83
CA PRO A 28 -9.60 -20.48 -10.78
C PRO A 28 -11.13 -20.49 -10.73
N ALA A 29 -11.68 -19.79 -9.73
CA ALA A 29 -13.12 -19.54 -9.68
C ALA A 29 -13.54 -19.08 -11.07
N SER A 30 -14.56 -19.74 -11.65
CA SER A 30 -15.10 -19.39 -12.95
C SER A 30 -15.20 -17.87 -13.06
N ALA A 31 -14.61 -17.28 -14.09
CA ALA A 31 -14.74 -15.87 -14.39
C ALA A 31 -16.23 -15.52 -14.40
N GLN A 32 -16.74 -15.05 -13.27
CA GLN A 32 -18.09 -14.51 -13.23
C GLN A 32 -18.03 -13.29 -14.14
N ALA A 33 -18.92 -13.23 -15.11
CA ALA A 33 -19.05 -12.02 -15.91
C ALA A 33 -19.32 -10.88 -14.92
N ILE A 34 -18.40 -9.92 -14.85
CA ILE A 34 -18.62 -8.69 -14.10
C ILE A 34 -19.75 -7.97 -14.83
N SER A 35 -20.94 -7.95 -14.23
CA SER A 35 -22.06 -7.13 -14.70
C SER A 35 -22.01 -5.79 -13.97
N CYS A 36 -22.11 -4.70 -14.71
CA CYS A 36 -22.35 -3.39 -14.11
C CYS A 36 -23.82 -3.28 -13.71
N GLU A 37 -24.07 -2.79 -12.50
CA GLU A 37 -25.39 -2.33 -12.12
C GLU A 37 -25.74 -1.07 -12.93
N THR A 38 -27.00 -0.98 -13.35
CA THR A 38 -27.49 0.17 -14.14
C THR A 38 -28.70 0.85 -13.51
N GLU A 39 -29.26 0.25 -12.45
CA GLU A 39 -30.35 0.84 -11.69
C GLU A 39 -29.79 1.75 -10.60
N MET A 40 -30.20 3.01 -10.62
CA MET A 40 -29.84 3.99 -9.60
C MET A 40 -30.52 3.63 -8.28
N GLY A 41 -29.81 3.81 -7.17
CA GLY A 41 -30.39 3.75 -5.84
C GLY A 41 -31.21 4.99 -5.49
N SER A 42 -31.66 5.03 -4.24
CA SER A 42 -32.33 6.18 -3.64
C SER A 42 -31.54 6.67 -2.43
N ASP A 43 -31.48 8.00 -2.25
CA ASP A 43 -30.87 8.67 -1.11
C ASP A 43 -29.33 8.45 -0.96
N PRO A 44 -28.52 8.83 -1.97
CA PRO A 44 -27.08 8.69 -1.87
C PRO A 44 -26.53 9.56 -0.72
N PHE A 45 -25.58 9.01 0.02
CA PHE A 45 -24.89 9.73 1.10
C PHE A 45 -23.77 10.64 0.60
N TYR A 46 -23.54 10.68 -0.72
CA TYR A 46 -22.52 11.44 -1.42
C TYR A 46 -23.15 12.43 -2.43
N PRO A 47 -22.42 13.48 -2.84
CA PRO A 47 -22.95 14.45 -3.81
C PRO A 47 -23.16 13.83 -5.19
N GLY A 48 -24.33 14.04 -5.77
CA GLY A 48 -24.65 13.66 -7.15
C GLY A 48 -25.72 12.58 -7.27
N GLU A 49 -25.79 11.98 -8.45
CA GLU A 49 -26.66 10.83 -8.73
C GLU A 49 -26.13 9.57 -8.04
N SER A 50 -27.04 8.70 -7.57
CA SER A 50 -26.66 7.41 -6.99
C SER A 50 -25.91 6.54 -8.02
N ALA A 51 -24.82 5.93 -7.57
CA ALA A 51 -24.04 4.97 -8.35
C ALA A 51 -24.82 3.67 -8.63
N SER A 52 -25.55 3.14 -7.62
CA SER A 52 -26.49 2.02 -7.73
C SER A 52 -27.18 1.76 -6.40
N GLU A 53 -28.33 1.05 -6.43
CA GLU A 53 -29.01 0.58 -5.21
C GLU A 53 -28.09 -0.28 -4.34
N ILE A 54 -27.36 -1.23 -4.94
CA ILE A 54 -26.43 -2.12 -4.21
C ILE A 54 -25.32 -1.33 -3.52
N TYR A 55 -24.82 -0.26 -4.14
CA TYR A 55 -23.80 0.59 -3.54
C TYR A 55 -24.36 1.32 -2.31
N ASP A 56 -25.53 1.94 -2.45
CA ASP A 56 -26.15 2.73 -1.39
C ASP A 56 -26.62 1.84 -0.21
N GLU A 57 -26.98 0.57 -0.46
CA GLU A 57 -27.29 -0.40 0.61
C GLU A 57 -26.05 -0.91 1.34
N ARG A 58 -24.92 -1.00 0.65
CA ARG A 58 -23.70 -1.64 1.18
C ARG A 58 -22.77 -0.66 1.88
N TYR A 59 -22.81 0.60 1.47
CA TYR A 59 -21.97 1.66 2.00
C TYR A 59 -22.82 2.73 2.68
N SER A 60 -22.20 3.44 3.60
CA SER A 60 -22.80 4.60 4.26
C SER A 60 -21.72 5.65 4.46
N GLN A 61 -22.13 6.88 4.76
CA GLN A 61 -21.18 7.96 5.05
C GLN A 61 -20.25 7.55 6.19
N GLY A 62 -18.96 7.52 5.90
CA GLY A 62 -17.91 7.28 6.89
C GLY A 62 -17.67 8.51 7.77
N ALA A 63 -16.66 8.40 8.65
CA ALA A 63 -16.16 9.54 9.40
C ALA A 63 -15.74 10.68 8.45
N GLU A 64 -16.00 11.92 8.86
CA GLU A 64 -15.43 13.08 8.18
C GLU A 64 -13.91 13.04 8.38
N ILE A 65 -13.16 13.26 7.31
CA ILE A 65 -11.71 13.25 7.37
C ILE A 65 -11.25 14.72 7.44
N PRO A 66 -10.88 15.22 8.63
CA PRO A 66 -10.45 16.60 8.77
C PRO A 66 -9.14 16.81 7.99
N HIS A 67 -8.90 18.06 7.58
CA HIS A 67 -7.68 18.50 6.88
C HIS A 67 -7.49 18.00 5.44
N LEU A 68 -8.51 17.40 4.82
CA LEU A 68 -8.51 17.17 3.37
C LEU A 68 -9.17 18.29 2.56
N ASP A 69 -9.80 19.27 3.22
CA ASP A 69 -10.52 20.40 2.60
C ASP A 69 -9.68 21.70 2.52
N ASP A 70 -8.35 21.59 2.48
CA ASP A 70 -7.44 22.73 2.69
C ASP A 70 -6.69 23.21 1.43
N ASP A 71 -7.41 23.28 0.30
CA ASP A 71 -6.92 23.64 -1.06
C ASP A 71 -5.90 22.65 -1.66
N PHE A 72 -5.58 21.57 -0.96
CA PHE A 72 -4.85 20.43 -1.50
C PHE A 72 -5.82 19.47 -2.18
N THR A 73 -5.35 18.79 -3.23
CA THR A 73 -6.08 17.72 -3.92
C THR A 73 -5.58 16.37 -3.41
N PRO A 74 -6.38 15.62 -2.63
CA PRO A 74 -6.09 14.23 -2.29
C PRO A 74 -6.01 13.39 -3.57
N GLN A 75 -5.00 12.52 -3.68
CA GLN A 75 -4.80 11.77 -4.92
C GLN A 75 -4.30 10.34 -4.73
N GLY A 76 -3.61 10.04 -3.63
CA GLY A 76 -3.19 8.68 -3.31
C GLY A 76 -3.69 8.23 -1.94
N LEU A 77 -3.88 6.92 -1.80
CA LEU A 77 -4.34 6.27 -0.59
C LEU A 77 -3.53 4.99 -0.40
N GLY A 78 -2.98 4.80 0.80
CA GLY A 78 -2.26 3.61 1.21
C GLY A 78 -2.68 3.16 2.60
N HIS A 79 -2.48 1.88 2.91
CA HIS A 79 -2.80 1.30 4.22
C HIS A 79 -1.51 0.89 4.92
N TRP A 80 -1.31 1.38 6.15
CA TRP A 80 -0.24 0.98 7.04
C TRP A 80 -0.86 0.21 8.21
N ALA A 81 -0.68 -1.12 8.18
CA ALA A 81 -1.18 -2.01 9.21
C ALA A 81 -0.35 -1.88 10.50
N ASP A 82 -1.00 -1.97 11.65
CA ASP A 82 -0.35 -2.02 12.97
C ASP A 82 0.72 -0.93 13.17
N TRP A 83 0.39 0.31 12.76
CA TRP A 83 1.36 1.39 12.61
C TRP A 83 2.01 1.81 13.94
N ASP A 84 1.32 1.58 15.05
CA ASP A 84 1.76 1.90 16.41
C ASP A 84 2.12 0.65 17.24
N GLY A 85 2.07 -0.55 16.65
CA GLY A 85 2.30 -1.81 17.32
C GLY A 85 1.21 -2.24 18.32
N SER A 86 0.08 -1.54 18.37
CA SER A 86 -1.06 -1.83 19.27
C SER A 86 -2.27 -2.47 18.57
N GLY A 87 -2.15 -2.73 17.26
CA GLY A 87 -3.22 -3.22 16.39
C GLY A 87 -3.98 -2.11 15.68
N THR A 88 -3.60 -0.84 15.87
CA THR A 88 -4.22 0.30 15.19
C THR A 88 -3.73 0.38 13.75
N ASN A 89 -4.64 0.61 12.80
CA ASN A 89 -4.31 0.76 11.39
C ASN A 89 -4.39 2.22 10.98
N LEU A 90 -3.50 2.64 10.09
CA LEU A 90 -3.46 3.99 9.54
C LEU A 90 -3.77 3.96 8.03
N LEU A 91 -4.67 4.82 7.61
CA LEU A 91 -4.78 5.24 6.23
C LEU A 91 -3.80 6.40 6.01
N LEU A 92 -2.90 6.22 5.06
CA LEU A 92 -2.07 7.30 4.57
C LEU A 92 -2.76 7.92 3.35
N VAL A 93 -2.92 9.23 3.33
CA VAL A 93 -3.51 9.96 2.20
C VAL A 93 -2.51 10.98 1.70
N THR A 94 -2.10 10.85 0.45
CA THR A 94 -1.25 11.85 -0.19
C THR A 94 -2.10 12.91 -0.86
N ALA A 95 -1.69 14.17 -0.69
CA ALA A 95 -2.36 15.31 -1.31
C ALA A 95 -1.33 16.29 -1.89
N TYR A 96 -1.69 16.98 -2.98
CA TYR A 96 -0.80 17.96 -3.61
C TYR A 96 -1.50 19.29 -3.84
N GLN A 97 -0.70 20.35 -3.95
CA GLN A 97 -1.12 21.65 -4.41
C GLN A 97 -0.03 22.23 -5.29
N ASP A 98 -0.41 22.87 -6.39
CA ASP A 98 0.55 23.48 -7.31
C ASP A 98 1.37 24.56 -6.60
N GLY A 99 2.71 24.45 -6.71
CA GLY A 99 3.64 25.41 -6.12
C GLY A 99 3.89 25.24 -4.61
N ALA A 100 3.34 24.20 -3.98
CA ALA A 100 3.57 23.87 -2.58
C ALA A 100 4.26 22.49 -2.42
N ASP A 101 4.76 22.25 -1.21
CA ASP A 101 5.14 20.90 -0.80
C ASP A 101 3.89 20.02 -0.75
N ALA A 102 4.00 18.79 -1.24
CA ALA A 102 2.93 17.81 -1.12
C ALA A 102 2.84 17.31 0.32
N ARG A 103 1.75 16.61 0.65
CA ARG A 103 1.49 16.15 2.00
C ARG A 103 1.19 14.66 2.06
N ILE A 104 1.53 14.05 3.18
CA ILE A 104 1.03 12.75 3.63
C ILE A 104 0.24 13.01 4.91
N HIS A 105 -1.04 12.68 4.90
CA HIS A 105 -1.91 12.71 6.08
C HIS A 105 -2.04 11.30 6.65
N GLY A 106 -1.89 11.16 7.96
CA GLY A 106 -2.18 9.94 8.69
C GLY A 106 -3.56 10.01 9.32
N ILE A 107 -4.43 9.07 8.98
CA ILE A 107 -5.81 9.00 9.47
C ILE A 107 -6.03 7.60 10.04
N GLU A 108 -6.45 7.51 11.29
CA GLU A 108 -6.80 6.22 11.90
C GLU A 108 -7.97 5.58 11.14
N ALA A 109 -7.79 4.33 10.69
CA ALA A 109 -8.72 3.69 9.77
C ALA A 109 -10.11 3.44 10.38
N ASP A 110 -10.18 3.17 11.69
CA ASP A 110 -11.42 2.82 12.38
C ASP A 110 -12.18 4.06 12.88
N SER A 111 -11.46 5.04 13.43
CA SER A 111 -12.04 6.24 14.06
C SER A 111 -12.19 7.41 13.09
N GLY A 112 -11.40 7.45 12.01
CA GLY A 112 -11.25 8.63 11.15
C GLY A 112 -10.44 9.76 11.80
N GLU A 113 -9.84 9.53 12.97
CA GLU A 113 -9.04 10.54 13.66
C GLU A 113 -7.79 10.88 12.86
N HIS A 114 -7.52 12.18 12.69
CA HIS A 114 -6.31 12.65 12.04
C HIS A 114 -5.16 12.65 13.04
N VAL A 115 -4.19 11.76 12.80
CA VAL A 115 -2.97 11.62 13.61
C VAL A 115 -2.03 12.78 13.37
N GLY A 116 -1.87 13.18 12.11
CA GLY A 116 -1.04 14.32 11.73
C GLY A 116 -0.73 14.39 10.24
N SER A 117 0.01 15.42 9.87
CA SER A 117 0.36 15.71 8.47
C SER A 117 1.86 15.91 8.33
N VAL A 118 2.44 15.38 7.26
CA VAL A 118 3.86 15.51 6.95
C VAL A 118 4.02 16.14 5.56
N ALA A 119 4.83 17.18 5.46
CA ALA A 119 5.20 17.77 4.18
C ALA A 119 6.30 16.93 3.52
N ILE A 120 6.20 16.77 2.21
CA ILE A 120 7.18 16.10 1.36
C ILE A 120 7.40 16.93 0.09
N ALA A 121 8.50 16.66 -0.62
CA ALA A 121 8.82 17.39 -1.84
C ALA A 121 7.62 17.48 -2.81
N GLY A 122 7.28 18.69 -3.27
CA GLY A 122 6.15 18.92 -4.18
C GLY A 122 6.17 18.02 -5.44
N ALA A 123 5.04 17.39 -5.75
CA ALA A 123 4.76 16.60 -6.95
C ALA A 123 3.26 16.23 -7.02
N HIS A 124 2.80 15.72 -8.16
CA HIS A 124 1.53 14.99 -8.24
C HIS A 124 1.70 13.61 -7.59
N VAL A 125 1.35 13.51 -6.31
CA VAL A 125 1.57 12.34 -5.45
C VAL A 125 0.40 11.34 -5.53
N GLY A 126 -0.01 10.98 -6.75
CA GLY A 126 -1.19 10.12 -6.98
C GLY A 126 -1.04 8.66 -6.59
N GLY A 127 0.20 8.16 -6.47
CA GLY A 127 0.48 6.83 -5.98
C GLY A 127 1.04 6.84 -4.57
N LEU A 128 0.51 5.96 -3.72
CA LEU A 128 0.99 5.69 -2.38
C LEU A 128 0.80 4.20 -2.06
N ALA A 129 1.84 3.55 -1.55
CA ALA A 129 1.75 2.17 -1.07
C ALA A 129 2.76 1.94 0.06
N VAL A 130 2.43 1.04 0.97
CA VAL A 130 3.29 0.64 2.08
C VAL A 130 3.69 -0.82 1.88
N VAL A 131 5.00 -1.09 1.83
CA VAL A 131 5.54 -2.44 1.69
C VAL A 131 6.74 -2.57 2.62
N ASP A 132 6.72 -3.59 3.48
CA ASP A 132 7.70 -3.77 4.55
C ASP A 132 7.85 -2.47 5.37
N ASP A 133 9.09 -2.01 5.60
CA ASP A 133 9.41 -0.82 6.41
C ASP A 133 9.36 0.50 5.61
N TRP A 134 8.72 0.51 4.44
CA TRP A 134 8.77 1.65 3.51
C TRP A 134 7.41 2.14 3.04
N ALA A 135 7.22 3.46 3.07
CA ALA A 135 6.18 4.15 2.31
C ALA A 135 6.73 4.60 0.95
N PHE A 136 6.12 4.13 -0.14
CA PHE A 136 6.44 4.50 -1.51
C PHE A 136 5.43 5.52 -2.02
N VAL A 137 5.92 6.63 -2.58
CA VAL A 137 5.09 7.72 -3.09
C VAL A 137 5.52 8.10 -4.50
N SER A 138 4.57 8.38 -5.39
CA SER A 138 4.86 8.95 -6.70
C SER A 138 5.71 10.22 -6.58
N GLY A 139 6.78 10.29 -7.36
CA GLY A 139 7.69 11.42 -7.42
C GLY A 139 7.28 12.46 -8.45
N ARG A 140 8.19 13.38 -8.75
CA ARG A 140 8.01 14.36 -9.83
C ARG A 140 8.01 13.63 -11.18
N GLY A 141 6.99 13.87 -12.00
CA GLY A 141 6.79 13.13 -13.25
C GLY A 141 5.87 11.94 -13.05
N SER A 142 5.86 11.01 -14.01
CA SER A 142 5.05 9.79 -13.95
C SER A 142 5.89 8.52 -13.99
N ASP A 143 7.20 8.64 -13.74
CA ASP A 143 8.23 7.61 -13.96
C ASP A 143 9.24 7.58 -12.80
N ARG A 144 8.86 8.13 -11.64
CA ARG A 144 9.71 8.23 -10.45
C ARG A 144 8.92 7.83 -9.21
N ILE A 145 9.53 7.02 -8.35
CA ILE A 145 8.99 6.66 -7.03
C ILE A 145 9.98 7.12 -5.95
N ARG A 146 9.47 7.82 -4.95
CA ARG A 146 10.19 8.17 -3.73
C ARG A 146 9.90 7.13 -2.66
N LYS A 147 10.82 6.98 -1.71
CA LYS A 147 10.62 6.14 -0.53
C LYS A 147 10.88 6.93 0.74
N TYR A 148 10.15 6.59 1.78
CA TYR A 148 10.26 7.14 3.12
C TYR A 148 10.29 5.99 4.10
N ASP A 149 11.22 6.06 5.05
CA ASP A 149 11.29 5.12 6.15
C ASP A 149 10.03 5.27 7.02
N LEU A 150 9.39 4.15 7.36
CA LEU A 150 8.14 4.19 8.11
C LEU A 150 8.33 4.71 9.53
N ASP A 151 9.43 4.38 10.21
CA ASP A 151 9.66 4.88 11.57
C ASP A 151 9.80 6.40 11.56
N GLU A 152 10.56 6.95 10.61
CA GLU A 152 10.70 8.41 10.45
C GLU A 152 9.37 9.09 10.06
N LEU A 153 8.55 8.44 9.23
CA LEU A 153 7.22 8.94 8.89
C LEU A 153 6.28 8.93 10.10
N GLY A 154 6.29 7.86 10.89
CA GLY A 154 5.49 7.73 12.10
C GLY A 154 5.83 8.80 13.15
N ASP A 155 7.13 9.06 13.34
CA ASP A 155 7.60 10.15 14.21
C ASP A 155 7.17 11.52 13.69
N ALA A 156 7.27 11.74 12.38
CA ALA A 156 6.88 13.00 11.75
C ALA A 156 5.36 13.25 11.81
N LEU A 157 4.54 12.22 11.68
CA LEU A 157 3.08 12.32 11.83
C LEU A 157 2.69 12.73 13.25
N GLN A 158 3.39 12.23 14.27
CA GLN A 158 3.14 12.58 15.67
C GLN A 158 3.75 13.93 16.06
N ALA A 159 4.70 14.44 15.28
CA ALA A 159 5.28 15.75 15.50
C ALA A 159 4.27 16.84 15.15
N GLY A 160 3.77 17.55 16.18
CA GLY A 160 2.79 18.62 15.98
C GLY A 160 3.22 19.65 14.92
N GLY A 161 2.25 20.12 14.13
CA GLY A 161 2.49 20.97 12.97
C GLY A 161 2.48 20.16 11.67
N THR A 162 3.34 20.55 10.71
CA THR A 162 3.52 19.83 9.44
C THR A 162 5.01 19.79 9.11
N PRO A 163 5.79 18.92 9.78
CA PRO A 163 7.22 18.82 9.54
C PRO A 163 7.50 18.36 8.11
N TYR A 164 8.65 18.76 7.57
CA TYR A 164 9.10 18.30 6.27
C TYR A 164 9.93 17.02 6.41
N LEU A 165 9.52 15.94 5.73
CA LEU A 165 10.24 14.68 5.67
C LEU A 165 10.96 14.55 4.32
N THR A 166 12.26 14.30 4.38
CA THR A 166 13.07 14.11 3.18
C THR A 166 13.00 12.66 2.75
N GLN A 167 12.87 12.41 1.44
CA GLN A 167 12.96 11.06 0.89
C GLN A 167 14.31 10.40 1.21
N VAL A 168 14.32 9.06 1.32
CA VAL A 168 15.56 8.31 1.54
C VAL A 168 16.23 8.03 0.19
N GLY A 169 17.40 8.64 -0.01
CA GLY A 169 18.16 8.54 -1.25
C GLY A 169 17.52 9.28 -2.42
N GLU A 170 17.90 8.90 -3.64
CA GLU A 170 17.32 9.45 -4.86
C GLU A 170 16.00 8.77 -5.23
N ALA A 171 15.15 9.47 -5.97
CA ALA A 171 13.92 8.88 -6.48
C ALA A 171 14.26 7.79 -7.51
N GLN A 172 13.63 6.63 -7.38
CA GLN A 172 13.88 5.47 -8.23
C GLN A 172 13.16 5.63 -9.56
N GLU A 173 13.88 5.42 -10.66
CA GLU A 173 13.32 5.42 -12.01
C GLU A 173 12.52 4.14 -12.25
N VAL A 174 11.26 4.29 -12.68
CA VAL A 174 10.38 3.17 -13.01
C VAL A 174 9.64 3.47 -14.31
N PRO A 175 9.12 2.47 -15.03
CA PRO A 175 8.37 2.70 -16.27
C PRO A 175 7.12 3.57 -16.08
N ALA A 176 6.46 3.45 -14.93
CA ALA A 176 5.24 4.18 -14.60
C ALA A 176 5.03 4.31 -13.09
N ALA A 177 4.47 5.44 -12.65
CA ALA A 177 4.19 5.76 -11.25
C ALA A 177 3.01 6.72 -11.08
N SER A 178 1.97 6.65 -11.93
CA SER A 178 0.77 7.47 -11.75
C SER A 178 -0.09 7.00 -10.58
N PHE A 179 -0.10 5.69 -10.32
CA PHE A 179 -0.70 5.07 -9.15
C PHE A 179 0.22 3.97 -8.65
N LEU A 180 0.09 3.66 -7.36
CA LEU A 180 0.81 2.58 -6.69
C LEU A 180 -0.20 1.70 -5.94
N GLY A 181 0.13 0.44 -5.76
CA GLY A 181 -0.66 -0.50 -4.97
C GLY A 181 0.21 -1.64 -4.46
N THR A 182 -0.35 -2.50 -3.60
CA THR A 182 0.39 -3.62 -3.04
C THR A 182 -0.54 -4.77 -2.63
N ASP A 183 0.01 -5.98 -2.59
CA ASP A 183 -0.57 -7.16 -1.94
C ASP A 183 0.04 -7.45 -0.55
N GLY A 184 0.86 -6.52 -0.03
CA GLY A 184 1.61 -6.64 1.22
C GLY A 184 3.07 -7.07 1.04
N THR A 185 3.46 -7.60 -0.12
CA THR A 185 4.84 -8.06 -0.39
C THR A 185 5.40 -7.56 -1.71
N THR A 186 4.51 -7.32 -2.68
CA THR A 186 4.84 -6.80 -4.00
C THR A 186 4.35 -5.36 -4.11
N LEU A 187 5.20 -4.48 -4.61
CA LEU A 187 4.77 -3.15 -5.03
C LEU A 187 4.30 -3.22 -6.49
N TYR A 188 3.14 -2.69 -6.78
CA TYR A 188 2.63 -2.51 -8.13
C TYR A 188 2.65 -1.04 -8.50
N SER A 189 3.05 -0.73 -9.72
CA SER A 189 2.93 0.61 -10.28
C SER A 189 2.32 0.57 -11.66
N GLY A 190 1.68 1.66 -12.05
CA GLY A 190 1.12 1.77 -13.39
C GLY A 190 0.93 3.22 -13.81
N LYS A 191 0.49 3.38 -15.05
CA LYS A 191 0.29 4.68 -15.67
C LYS A 191 -1.20 4.91 -15.89
N PHE A 192 -1.64 6.12 -15.56
CA PHE A 192 -2.97 6.55 -15.97
C PHE A 192 -2.97 6.84 -17.48
N ASN A 193 -3.91 6.22 -18.19
CA ASN A 193 -4.14 6.42 -19.61
C ASN A 193 -5.65 6.53 -19.82
N ASP A 194 -6.08 7.63 -20.44
CA ASP A 194 -7.49 7.99 -20.65
C ASP A 194 -8.09 7.38 -21.92
N VAL A 195 -7.26 6.75 -22.76
CA VAL A 195 -7.66 6.16 -24.05
C VAL A 195 -7.61 4.64 -24.02
N ASP A 196 -6.51 4.07 -23.53
CA ASP A 196 -6.24 2.65 -23.59
C ASP A 196 -5.82 2.09 -22.22
N ARG A 197 -5.94 0.78 -22.06
CA ARG A 197 -5.39 0.09 -20.90
C ARG A 197 -3.87 0.08 -20.99
N ASP A 198 -3.20 0.45 -19.91
CA ASP A 198 -1.74 0.46 -19.82
C ASP A 198 -1.20 -0.77 -19.07
N VAL A 199 0.12 -0.87 -18.97
CA VAL A 199 0.83 -1.95 -18.28
C VAL A 199 0.95 -1.63 -16.79
N MET A 200 0.67 -2.64 -15.96
CA MET A 200 1.02 -2.61 -14.55
C MET A 200 2.32 -3.39 -14.32
N HIS A 201 3.27 -2.78 -13.63
CA HIS A 201 4.59 -3.35 -13.33
C HIS A 201 4.65 -3.78 -11.87
N ALA A 202 5.11 -5.00 -11.62
CA ALA A 202 5.38 -5.48 -10.27
C ALA A 202 6.86 -5.31 -9.90
N PHE A 203 7.12 -5.01 -8.63
CA PHE A 203 8.46 -4.85 -8.08
C PHE A 203 8.57 -5.63 -6.78
N SER A 204 9.68 -6.35 -6.62
CA SER A 204 10.11 -6.81 -5.30
C SER A 204 10.83 -5.67 -4.60
N VAL A 205 10.60 -5.55 -3.29
CA VAL A 205 11.22 -4.53 -2.44
C VAL A 205 12.38 -5.17 -1.66
N ALA A 206 13.57 -4.60 -1.77
CA ALA A 206 14.71 -4.99 -0.94
C ALA A 206 14.60 -4.34 0.45
N ALA A 207 15.36 -4.85 1.43
CA ALA A 207 15.35 -4.32 2.79
C ALA A 207 15.72 -2.82 2.87
N ASP A 208 16.54 -2.33 1.95
CA ASP A 208 16.89 -0.91 1.86
C ASP A 208 15.86 -0.09 1.05
N GLY A 209 14.74 -0.68 0.65
CA GLY A 209 13.69 -0.06 -0.17
C GLY A 209 14.01 0.02 -1.66
N THR A 210 15.08 -0.61 -2.14
CA THR A 210 15.38 -0.68 -3.58
C THR A 210 14.37 -1.55 -4.32
N LEU A 211 13.85 -1.04 -5.44
CA LEU A 211 12.87 -1.72 -6.29
C LEU A 211 13.58 -2.53 -7.37
N THR A 212 13.20 -3.80 -7.51
CA THR A 212 13.60 -4.64 -8.64
C THR A 212 12.38 -5.02 -9.45
N GLN A 213 12.32 -4.59 -10.72
CA GLN A 213 11.20 -4.89 -11.60
C GLN A 213 11.12 -6.39 -11.87
N GLY A 214 9.91 -6.92 -11.73
CA GLY A 214 9.55 -8.30 -12.03
C GLY A 214 8.55 -8.37 -13.18
N THR A 215 7.44 -9.06 -12.93
CA THR A 215 6.40 -9.34 -13.93
C THR A 215 5.65 -8.08 -14.36
N GLU A 216 5.23 -8.07 -15.63
CA GLU A 216 4.32 -7.08 -16.20
C GLU A 216 2.95 -7.70 -16.42
N TYR A 217 1.90 -6.91 -16.19
CA TYR A 217 0.52 -7.32 -16.36
C TYR A 217 -0.16 -6.37 -17.35
N GLU A 218 -0.56 -6.92 -18.50
CA GLU A 218 -1.48 -6.23 -19.41
C GLU A 218 -2.91 -6.41 -18.88
N CYS A 219 -3.60 -5.32 -18.58
CA CYS A 219 -5.03 -5.37 -18.36
C CYS A 219 -5.71 -5.63 -19.72
N ARG A 220 -6.14 -6.86 -20.02
CA ARG A 220 -6.89 -7.20 -21.25
C ARG A 220 -8.38 -6.99 -21.11
#